data_AF-M0AX82-F1
#
_entry.id   AF-M0AX82-F1
#
_cell.length_a   1.000
_cell.length_b   1.000
_cell.length_c   1.000
_cell.angle_alpha   90.00
_cell.angle_beta   90.00
_cell.angle_gamma   90.00
#
_symmetry.space_group_name_H-M   'P 1'
#
loop_
_entity.id
_entity.type
_entity.pdbx_description
1 polymer ?
#
loop_
_entity_poly.entity_id
_entity_poly.type
_entity_poly.pdbx_seq_one_letter_code
_entity_poly.pdbx_strand_id
1 'polypeptide(L)'
;MRPPRSRRSLLASVVSLAALTAGCSSDWFRNPETASSNDKPIPTRTDIDCTGVSRPTAFPPASADEDAPEVTFDVLEYPPEPAERSRSALAYVRAFEQAYRQQQFLVTQGDQARDFELTVGQHRLSAVADEDRDHNHGSDSDSVSDSDSVSEDNRNQDGVLVSLVYDLVTETEHTEHAEWDVRVTYFLSDRVALRAQYDGIGTEPSFDPDPRTDGELVACSEGS
;
A
#
# COMPACT_ATOMS: atom_id res chain seq x y z
N MET A 1 -36.65 -52.28 40.52
CA MET A 1 -35.73 -51.59 41.45
C MET A 1 -35.15 -50.38 40.72
N ARG A 2 -35.33 -49.16 41.25
CA ARG A 2 -34.81 -47.90 40.67
C ARG A 2 -33.70 -47.35 41.57
N PRO A 3 -32.50 -47.03 41.06
CA PRO A 3 -31.50 -46.29 41.82
C PRO A 3 -31.72 -44.76 41.74
N PRO A 4 -31.22 -44.00 42.73
CA PRO A 4 -31.58 -42.60 42.95
C PRO A 4 -30.83 -41.59 42.07
N ARG A 5 -31.50 -40.46 41.79
CA ARG A 5 -30.98 -39.27 41.11
C ARG A 5 -29.97 -38.54 41.99
N SER A 6 -28.74 -38.37 41.50
CA SER A 6 -27.75 -37.45 42.06
C SER A 6 -27.97 -36.05 41.48
N ARG A 7 -28.31 -35.08 42.34
CA ARG A 7 -28.29 -33.65 42.03
C ARG A 7 -26.92 -33.11 42.45
N ARG A 8 -26.09 -32.71 41.51
CA ARG A 8 -24.88 -31.92 41.80
C ARG A 8 -25.20 -30.45 41.51
N SER A 9 -25.30 -29.68 42.59
CA SER A 9 -25.29 -28.21 42.54
C SER A 9 -23.88 -27.75 42.24
N LEU A 10 -23.68 -27.02 41.15
CA LEU A 10 -22.43 -26.28 40.91
C LEU A 10 -22.65 -24.85 41.39
N LEU A 11 -21.91 -24.48 42.43
CA LEU A 11 -21.85 -23.14 42.99
C LEU A 11 -21.03 -22.22 42.08
N ALA A 12 -21.48 -20.96 42.05
CA ALA A 12 -20.96 -19.87 41.25
C ALA A 12 -19.49 -19.54 41.55
N SER A 13 -18.76 -19.12 40.51
CA SER A 13 -17.55 -18.30 40.64
C SER A 13 -17.80 -17.01 39.88
N VAL A 14 -18.02 -15.93 40.62
CA VAL A 14 -18.04 -14.56 40.11
C VAL A 14 -16.59 -14.10 40.09
N VAL A 15 -16.01 -13.96 38.90
CA VAL A 15 -14.69 -13.35 38.74
C VAL A 15 -14.89 -11.84 38.73
N SER A 16 -14.33 -11.15 39.73
CA SER A 16 -14.21 -9.70 39.74
C SER A 16 -13.19 -9.28 38.68
N LEU A 17 -13.66 -8.67 37.57
CA LEU A 17 -12.77 -7.89 36.70
C LEU A 17 -12.36 -6.61 37.44
N ALA A 18 -11.14 -6.60 37.95
CA ALA A 18 -10.49 -5.38 38.38
C ALA A 18 -10.09 -4.58 37.14
N ALA A 19 -10.52 -3.31 37.10
CA ALA A 19 -10.12 -2.32 36.12
C ALA A 19 -8.60 -2.08 36.22
N LEU A 20 -7.88 -2.28 35.11
CA LEU A 20 -6.51 -1.81 34.94
C LEU A 20 -6.52 -0.60 34.00
N THR A 21 -6.34 0.55 34.64
CA THR A 21 -5.61 1.73 34.17
C THR A 21 -5.65 2.03 32.68
N ALA A 22 -6.43 3.06 32.34
CA ALA A 22 -6.19 3.92 31.20
C ALA A 22 -4.76 4.47 31.27
N GLY A 23 -3.85 3.85 30.51
CA GLY A 23 -2.56 4.42 30.15
C GLY A 23 -2.80 5.43 29.04
N CYS A 24 -2.46 6.68 29.29
CA CYS A 24 -2.63 7.80 28.39
C CYS A 24 -1.88 7.60 27.07
N SER A 25 -2.61 7.40 25.97
CA SER A 25 -2.12 7.66 24.61
C SER A 25 -3.02 8.71 23.95
N SER A 26 -2.94 9.95 24.44
CA SER A 26 -3.68 11.09 23.89
C SER A 26 -2.75 12.13 23.27
N ASP A 27 -1.81 11.68 22.42
CA ASP A 27 -0.98 12.58 21.60
C ASP A 27 -0.86 12.20 20.11
N TRP A 28 -1.60 11.17 19.63
CA TRP A 28 -1.66 10.85 18.19
C TRP A 28 -2.73 11.63 17.41
N PHE A 29 -3.77 12.16 18.08
CA PHE A 29 -4.89 12.86 17.41
C PHE A 29 -4.76 14.39 17.39
N ARG A 30 -3.55 14.93 17.16
CA ARG A 30 -3.42 16.37 16.86
C ARG A 30 -3.54 16.59 15.34
N ASN A 31 -4.75 16.98 14.95
CA ASN A 31 -5.18 17.58 13.67
C ASN A 31 -5.26 16.69 12.42
N PRO A 32 -6.47 16.26 12.01
CA PRO A 32 -6.80 16.10 10.59
C PRO A 32 -7.15 17.44 9.89
N GLU A 33 -7.17 18.57 10.60
CA GLU A 33 -7.51 19.88 10.03
C GLU A 33 -6.25 20.72 9.73
N THR A 34 -5.42 20.21 8.84
CA THR A 34 -4.58 21.04 7.96
C THR A 34 -4.27 20.22 6.71
N ALA A 35 -5.32 19.73 6.05
CA ALA A 35 -5.29 19.65 4.60
C ALA A 35 -5.10 21.10 4.13
N SER A 36 -3.83 21.51 4.02
CA SER A 36 -3.45 22.66 3.25
C SER A 36 -4.02 22.38 1.87
N SER A 37 -5.09 23.09 1.52
CA SER A 37 -5.51 23.32 0.15
C SER A 37 -4.35 24.04 -0.55
N ASN A 38 -3.24 23.34 -0.74
CA ASN A 38 -2.27 23.71 -1.72
C ASN A 38 -2.91 23.26 -3.01
N ASP A 39 -3.45 24.22 -3.76
CA ASP A 39 -3.53 24.17 -5.22
C ASP A 39 -2.09 24.01 -5.75
N LYS A 40 -1.43 22.90 -5.43
CA LYS A 40 -0.17 22.53 -6.03
C LYS A 40 -0.59 21.91 -7.35
N PRO A 41 -0.33 22.58 -8.48
CA PRO A 41 -0.65 22.00 -9.77
C PRO A 41 -0.01 20.62 -9.83
N ILE A 42 -0.80 19.61 -10.21
CA ILE A 42 -0.31 18.27 -10.48
C ILE A 42 0.90 18.46 -11.40
N PRO A 43 2.11 18.02 -10.99
CA PRO A 43 3.31 18.30 -11.74
C PRO A 43 3.11 17.80 -13.16
N THR A 44 3.23 18.71 -14.12
CA THR A 44 3.12 18.34 -15.53
C THR A 44 4.22 17.32 -15.87
N ARG A 45 3.96 16.47 -16.87
CA ARG A 45 4.75 15.29 -17.24
C ARG A 45 6.27 15.53 -17.41
N THR A 46 6.72 16.78 -17.53
CA THR A 46 8.11 17.17 -17.78
C THR A 46 8.91 17.64 -16.55
N ASP A 47 8.27 17.88 -15.40
CA ASP A 47 8.91 18.55 -14.25
C ASP A 47 8.97 17.68 -12.98
N ILE A 48 9.15 16.36 -13.14
CA ILE A 48 9.28 15.44 -12.01
C ILE A 48 10.74 15.39 -11.57
N ASP A 49 11.02 15.85 -10.34
CA ASP A 49 12.32 15.74 -9.70
C ASP A 49 12.50 14.35 -9.07
N CYS A 50 13.33 13.50 -9.70
CA CYS A 50 13.62 12.15 -9.22
C CYS A 50 14.56 12.10 -8.01
N THR A 51 15.08 13.23 -7.51
CA THR A 51 15.99 13.22 -6.34
C THR A 51 15.28 12.90 -5.02
N GLY A 52 13.96 13.05 -4.98
CA GLY A 52 13.12 12.81 -3.80
C GLY A 52 12.53 11.41 -3.68
N VAL A 53 13.08 10.40 -4.37
CA VAL A 53 12.53 9.04 -4.31
C VAL A 53 12.76 8.40 -2.93
N SER A 54 11.68 8.11 -2.23
CA SER A 54 11.67 7.42 -0.94
C SER A 54 11.62 5.91 -1.15
N ARG A 55 12.77 5.23 -1.04
CA ARG A 55 12.86 3.76 -1.01
C ARG A 55 13.73 3.31 0.17
N PRO A 56 13.19 2.52 1.11
CA PRO A 56 14.01 1.79 2.06
C PRO A 56 15.07 0.99 1.28
N THR A 57 16.33 1.09 1.68
CA THR A 57 17.41 0.27 1.12
C THR A 57 18.05 -0.47 2.29
N ALA A 58 17.76 -1.75 2.41
CA ALA A 58 18.40 -2.60 3.40
C ALA A 58 19.73 -3.10 2.83
N PHE A 59 20.77 -3.10 3.67
CA PHE A 59 21.96 -3.88 3.39
C PHE A 59 21.70 -5.31 3.85
N PRO A 60 22.16 -6.34 3.12
CA PRO A 60 22.10 -7.70 3.61
C PRO A 60 22.78 -7.77 4.98
N PRO A 61 22.24 -8.56 5.94
CA PRO A 61 22.87 -8.72 7.23
C PRO A 61 24.32 -9.15 7.00
N ALA A 62 25.25 -8.46 7.67
CA ALA A 62 26.65 -8.85 7.59
C ALA A 62 26.71 -10.27 8.16
N SER A 63 27.07 -11.25 7.32
CA SER A 63 27.25 -12.64 7.74
C SER A 63 28.39 -12.71 8.77
N ALA A 64 28.03 -12.45 10.03
CA ALA A 64 28.90 -12.55 11.17
C ALA A 64 28.72 -13.95 11.74
N ASP A 65 29.82 -14.70 11.69
CA ASP A 65 30.00 -16.06 12.20
C ASP A 65 29.63 -17.20 11.25
N GLU A 66 30.67 -17.82 10.68
CA GLU A 66 30.61 -19.06 9.87
C GLU A 66 30.06 -20.27 10.66
N ASP A 67 29.89 -20.14 11.98
CA ASP A 67 29.44 -21.20 12.89
C ASP A 67 27.95 -21.06 13.32
N ALA A 68 27.28 -19.95 13.00
CA ALA A 68 25.85 -19.79 13.28
C ALA A 68 25.00 -20.46 12.18
N PRO A 69 23.85 -21.08 12.51
CA PRO A 69 22.91 -21.54 11.48
C PRO A 69 22.52 -20.34 10.61
N GLU A 70 22.94 -20.38 9.36
CA GLU A 70 22.72 -19.34 8.35
C GLU A 70 21.22 -19.24 8.08
N VAL A 71 20.53 -18.35 8.80
CA VAL A 71 19.18 -17.95 8.40
C VAL A 71 19.37 -16.92 7.29
N THR A 72 19.45 -17.42 6.06
CA THR A 72 19.50 -16.59 4.86
C THR A 72 18.12 -16.00 4.63
N PHE A 73 18.00 -14.71 4.90
CA PHE A 73 16.80 -13.96 4.57
C PHE A 73 16.92 -13.44 3.14
N ASP A 74 16.15 -14.01 2.21
CA ASP A 74 16.20 -13.64 0.79
C ASP A 74 15.68 -12.21 0.60
N VAL A 75 16.60 -11.28 0.33
CA VAL A 75 16.27 -9.87 0.06
C VAL A 75 15.58 -9.75 -1.29
N LEU A 76 14.36 -9.21 -1.29
CA LEU A 76 13.58 -8.97 -2.50
C LEU A 76 14.06 -7.69 -3.20
N GLU A 77 14.41 -7.86 -4.46
CA GLU A 77 14.71 -6.75 -5.36
C GLU A 77 13.44 -6.01 -5.74
N TYR A 78 13.54 -4.68 -5.85
CA TYR A 78 12.44 -3.89 -6.40
C TYR A 78 12.20 -4.27 -7.86
N PRO A 79 10.93 -4.34 -8.31
CA PRO A 79 10.65 -4.56 -9.72
C PRO A 79 11.28 -3.44 -10.57
N PRO A 80 11.67 -3.74 -11.81
CA PRO A 80 12.15 -2.71 -12.73
C PRO A 80 11.07 -1.65 -12.94
N GLU A 81 11.48 -0.45 -13.35
CA GLU A 81 10.61 0.70 -13.57
C GLU A 81 9.32 0.34 -14.33
N PRO A 82 8.21 1.05 -14.07
CA PRO A 82 6.91 0.77 -14.68
C PRO A 82 6.92 1.13 -16.18
N ALA A 83 7.63 0.36 -17.00
CA ALA A 83 7.90 0.69 -18.39
C ALA A 83 6.69 0.49 -19.32
N GLU A 84 5.59 -0.12 -18.86
CA GLU A 84 4.36 -0.27 -19.65
C GLU A 84 3.08 -0.10 -18.80
N ARG A 85 2.42 1.03 -19.02
CA ARG A 85 1.40 1.70 -18.18
C ARG A 85 0.13 0.96 -17.72
N SER A 86 -0.14 -0.32 -18.01
CA SER A 86 -1.44 -0.88 -17.56
C SER A 86 -1.58 -2.40 -17.53
N ARG A 87 -0.90 -3.15 -18.40
CA ARG A 87 -1.17 -4.60 -18.52
C ARG A 87 -0.75 -5.41 -17.29
N SER A 88 0.10 -4.87 -16.42
CA SER A 88 0.55 -5.51 -15.18
C SER A 88 0.58 -4.58 -13.98
N ALA A 89 -0.16 -3.46 -13.97
CA ALA A 89 -0.13 -2.47 -12.88
C ALA A 89 -0.28 -3.09 -11.49
N LEU A 90 -1.25 -4.01 -11.32
CA LEU A 90 -1.43 -4.74 -10.07
C LEU A 90 -0.23 -5.63 -9.73
N ALA A 91 0.33 -6.35 -10.70
CA ALA A 91 1.47 -7.24 -10.45
C ALA A 91 2.72 -6.44 -10.07
N TYR A 92 2.95 -5.30 -10.74
CA TYR A 92 3.99 -4.35 -10.37
C TYR A 92 3.81 -3.85 -8.94
N VAL A 93 2.63 -3.32 -8.59
CA VAL A 93 2.37 -2.78 -7.24
C VAL A 93 2.51 -3.86 -6.16
N ARG A 94 2.07 -5.09 -6.43
CA ARG A 94 2.25 -6.20 -5.49
C ARG A 94 3.72 -6.53 -5.24
N ALA A 95 4.50 -6.70 -6.30
CA ALA A 95 5.94 -6.97 -6.19
C ALA A 95 6.66 -5.80 -5.52
N PHE A 96 6.27 -4.56 -5.86
CA PHE A 96 6.83 -3.35 -5.28
C PHE A 96 6.53 -3.24 -3.78
N GLU A 97 5.27 -3.38 -3.34
CA GLU A 97 4.89 -3.29 -1.92
C GLU A 97 5.56 -4.42 -1.10
N GLN A 98 5.66 -5.62 -1.67
CA GLN A 98 6.35 -6.74 -1.02
C GLN A 98 7.83 -6.41 -0.75
N ALA A 99 8.54 -5.94 -1.77
CA ALA A 99 9.93 -5.51 -1.62
C ALA A 99 10.06 -4.30 -0.68
N TYR A 100 9.14 -3.32 -0.78
CA TYR A 100 9.13 -2.12 0.05
C TYR A 100 9.01 -2.45 1.54
N ARG A 101 8.02 -3.26 1.91
CA ARG A 101 7.78 -3.65 3.31
C ARG A 101 8.87 -4.56 3.85
N GLN A 102 9.40 -5.46 3.03
CA GLN A 102 10.50 -6.32 3.45
C GLN A 102 11.77 -5.51 3.72
N GLN A 103 12.13 -4.58 2.84
CA GLN A 103 13.30 -3.73 3.05
C GLN A 103 13.09 -2.78 4.23
N GLN A 104 11.89 -2.25 4.44
CA GLN A 104 11.57 -1.47 5.63
C GLN A 104 11.74 -2.29 6.93
N PHE A 105 11.28 -3.54 6.91
CA PHE A 105 11.44 -4.47 8.03
C PHE A 105 12.92 -4.75 8.33
N LEU A 106 13.70 -5.06 7.29
CA LEU A 106 15.15 -5.29 7.41
C LEU A 106 15.92 -4.05 7.89
N VAL A 107 15.57 -2.85 7.41
CA VAL A 107 16.16 -1.60 7.92
C VAL A 107 15.88 -1.40 9.40
N THR A 108 14.70 -1.80 9.86
CA THR A 108 14.26 -1.60 11.25
C THR A 108 14.84 -2.64 12.20
N GLN A 109 14.87 -3.91 11.80
CA GLN A 109 15.24 -5.04 12.67
C GLN A 109 16.67 -5.56 12.44
N GLY A 110 17.26 -5.33 11.27
CA GLY A 110 18.59 -5.82 10.91
C GLY A 110 18.73 -7.33 11.09
N ASP A 111 19.73 -7.74 11.87
CA ASP A 111 20.07 -9.14 12.13
C ASP A 111 19.01 -9.88 12.97
N GLN A 112 18.05 -9.16 13.57
CA GLN A 112 16.96 -9.77 14.31
C GLN A 112 15.84 -10.29 13.41
N ALA A 113 15.80 -9.91 12.13
CA ALA A 113 14.78 -10.35 11.18
C ALA A 113 14.86 -11.87 10.93
N ARG A 114 13.72 -12.57 11.01
CA ARG A 114 13.62 -14.02 10.84
C ARG A 114 12.66 -14.42 9.73
N ASP A 115 11.44 -13.89 9.76
CA ASP A 115 10.42 -14.20 8.75
C ASP A 115 9.64 -12.96 8.32
N PHE A 116 9.10 -13.01 7.11
CA PHE A 116 8.29 -11.96 6.50
C PHE A 116 7.29 -12.58 5.53
N GLU A 117 6.01 -12.33 5.80
CA GLU A 117 4.91 -12.75 4.94
C GLU A 117 3.96 -11.57 4.70
N LEU A 118 3.74 -11.25 3.43
CA LEU A 118 2.75 -10.26 3.01
C LEU A 118 1.69 -10.95 2.15
N THR A 119 0.44 -10.89 2.61
CA THR A 119 -0.70 -11.51 1.91
C THR A 119 -1.70 -10.45 1.47
N VAL A 120 -1.86 -10.25 0.16
CA VAL A 120 -2.85 -9.33 -0.40
C VAL A 120 -4.24 -9.97 -0.43
N GLY A 121 -5.15 -9.47 0.39
CA GLY A 121 -6.54 -9.95 0.48
C GLY A 121 -7.48 -9.32 -0.55
N GLN A 122 -7.41 -8.00 -0.72
CA GLN A 122 -8.30 -7.26 -1.63
C GLN A 122 -7.52 -6.24 -2.46
N HIS A 123 -8.08 -5.87 -3.62
CA HIS A 123 -7.50 -4.83 -4.46
C HIS A 123 -8.57 -4.14 -5.33
N ARG A 124 -8.29 -2.90 -5.73
CA ARG A 124 -9.09 -2.12 -6.68
C ARG A 124 -8.19 -1.43 -7.69
N LEU A 125 -8.64 -1.36 -8.95
CA LEU A 125 -7.94 -0.71 -10.06
C LEU A 125 -8.86 0.34 -10.70
N SER A 126 -8.29 1.47 -11.09
CA SER A 126 -8.99 2.48 -11.90
C SER A 126 -8.02 3.15 -12.87
N ALA A 127 -8.40 3.25 -14.15
CA ALA A 127 -7.68 4.10 -15.09
C ALA A 127 -7.93 5.58 -14.76
N VAL A 128 -6.94 6.42 -15.02
CA VAL A 128 -7.03 7.89 -14.93
C VAL A 128 -6.90 8.43 -16.35
N ALA A 129 -7.94 9.12 -16.82
CA ALA A 129 -7.97 9.75 -18.14
C ALA A 129 -7.43 11.19 -18.07
N ASP A 130 -6.79 11.64 -19.15
CA ASP A 130 -6.46 13.05 -19.40
C ASP A 130 -7.76 13.88 -19.44
N GLU A 131 -8.07 14.64 -18.38
CA GLU A 131 -9.28 15.50 -18.33
C GLU A 131 -9.12 16.81 -19.15
N ASP A 132 -7.92 17.12 -19.64
CA ASP A 132 -7.59 18.42 -20.25
C ASP A 132 -7.99 18.60 -21.74
N ARG A 133 -8.69 17.64 -22.38
CA ARG A 133 -8.98 17.72 -23.83
C ARG A 133 -10.35 18.28 -24.24
N ASP A 134 -11.29 18.47 -23.32
CA ASP A 134 -12.69 18.76 -23.70
C ASP A 134 -13.11 20.23 -23.64
N HIS A 135 -12.18 21.17 -23.51
CA HIS A 135 -12.52 22.61 -23.46
C HIS A 135 -12.33 23.38 -24.78
N ASN A 136 -12.22 22.69 -25.92
CA ASN A 136 -12.20 23.34 -27.23
C ASN A 136 -13.09 22.66 -28.27
N HIS A 137 -14.39 22.60 -28.02
CA HIS A 137 -15.38 22.42 -29.09
C HIS A 137 -16.43 23.54 -29.07
N GLY A 138 -15.96 24.73 -29.44
CA GLY A 138 -16.82 25.67 -30.14
C GLY A 138 -17.03 25.22 -31.58
N SER A 139 -18.26 25.40 -32.07
CA SER A 139 -18.69 25.39 -33.48
C SER A 139 -19.32 24.10 -34.02
N ASP A 140 -20.64 24.03 -33.87
CA ASP A 140 -21.61 23.93 -34.97
C ASP A 140 -21.10 23.32 -36.27
N SER A 141 -21.38 22.03 -36.52
CA SER A 141 -21.52 21.49 -37.87
C SER A 141 -22.25 20.15 -37.85
N ASP A 142 -23.46 20.15 -38.43
CA ASP A 142 -24.18 18.96 -38.89
C ASP A 142 -23.25 18.11 -39.79
N SER A 143 -22.92 16.88 -39.38
CA SER A 143 -22.33 15.90 -40.28
C SER A 143 -22.70 14.48 -39.86
N VAL A 144 -23.31 13.80 -40.83
CA VAL A 144 -23.86 12.45 -40.79
C VAL A 144 -22.78 11.37 -40.63
N SER A 145 -23.13 10.38 -39.83
CA SER A 145 -22.36 9.18 -39.48
C SER A 145 -22.00 8.30 -40.66
N ASP A 146 -20.80 7.72 -40.65
CA ASP A 146 -20.59 6.34 -41.12
C ASP A 146 -19.29 5.70 -40.60
N SER A 147 -19.47 4.50 -40.04
CA SER A 147 -18.57 3.33 -40.02
C SER A 147 -17.33 3.23 -39.10
N ASP A 148 -17.40 2.16 -38.29
CA ASP A 148 -16.33 1.27 -37.83
C ASP A 148 -15.02 1.88 -37.28
N SER A 149 -14.93 1.99 -35.96
CA SER A 149 -13.66 2.18 -35.25
C SER A 149 -13.55 1.21 -34.08
N VAL A 150 -12.78 0.15 -34.31
CA VAL A 150 -12.32 -0.80 -33.29
C VAL A 150 -11.42 -0.03 -32.32
N SER A 151 -11.72 -0.14 -31.02
CA SER A 151 -11.15 0.63 -29.92
C SER A 151 -9.62 0.59 -29.83
N GLU A 152 -8.97 1.68 -30.26
CA GLU A 152 -7.59 2.05 -29.89
C GLU A 152 -7.58 3.11 -28.77
N ASP A 153 -8.51 3.04 -27.83
CA ASP A 153 -8.72 4.04 -26.75
C ASP A 153 -7.76 3.84 -25.55
N ASN A 154 -6.50 3.49 -25.83
CA ASN A 154 -5.44 3.33 -24.83
C ASN A 154 -4.39 4.46 -24.90
N ARG A 155 -4.59 5.46 -25.77
CA ARG A 155 -3.60 6.54 -25.98
C ARG A 155 -3.81 7.77 -25.07
N ASN A 156 -4.90 7.81 -24.30
CA ASN A 156 -5.30 8.97 -23.48
C ASN A 156 -5.31 8.68 -21.95
N GLN A 157 -4.72 7.58 -21.49
CA GLN A 157 -4.61 7.30 -20.06
C GLN A 157 -3.31 7.89 -19.49
N ASP A 158 -3.45 8.76 -18.49
CA ASP A 158 -2.33 9.38 -17.78
C ASP A 158 -1.69 8.43 -16.77
N GLY A 159 -2.47 7.49 -16.27
CA GLY A 159 -1.99 6.51 -15.32
C GLY A 159 -3.08 5.57 -14.83
N VAL A 160 -2.72 4.79 -13.83
CA VAL A 160 -3.57 3.80 -13.17
C VAL A 160 -3.48 4.00 -11.67
N LEU A 161 -4.63 4.10 -11.02
CA LEU A 161 -4.75 4.00 -9.57
C LEU A 161 -4.89 2.53 -9.17
N VAL A 162 -4.13 2.11 -8.16
CA VAL A 162 -4.19 0.78 -7.56
C VAL A 162 -4.38 0.95 -6.07
N SER A 163 -5.37 0.29 -5.48
CA SER A 163 -5.56 0.21 -4.02
C SER A 163 -5.39 -1.24 -3.60
N LEU A 164 -4.58 -1.49 -2.57
CA LEU A 164 -4.36 -2.80 -1.97
C LEU A 164 -4.83 -2.81 -0.52
N VAL A 165 -5.39 -3.94 -0.11
CA VAL A 165 -5.59 -4.31 1.30
C VAL A 165 -4.82 -5.59 1.54
N TYR A 166 -3.90 -5.59 2.50
CA TYR A 166 -3.05 -6.73 2.81
C TYR A 166 -2.85 -6.92 4.31
N ASP A 167 -2.51 -8.15 4.66
CA ASP A 167 -2.04 -8.53 5.98
C ASP A 167 -0.53 -8.73 5.92
N LEU A 168 0.15 -8.37 7.01
CA LEU A 168 1.59 -8.47 7.14
C LEU A 168 1.94 -9.19 8.43
N VAL A 169 2.70 -10.27 8.31
CA VAL A 169 3.29 -10.98 9.44
C VAL A 169 4.80 -10.84 9.35
N THR A 170 5.42 -10.48 10.47
CA THR A 170 6.88 -10.36 10.59
C THR A 170 7.34 -11.06 11.85
N GLU A 171 8.44 -11.79 11.76
CA GLU A 171 9.03 -12.51 12.89
C GLU A 171 10.44 -12.01 13.14
N THR A 172 10.75 -11.77 14.40
CA THR A 172 12.10 -11.48 14.90
C THR A 172 12.56 -12.56 15.86
N GLU A 173 13.83 -12.54 16.27
CA GLU A 173 14.36 -13.46 17.30
C GLU A 173 13.55 -13.55 18.60
N HIS A 174 12.77 -12.52 18.93
CA HIS A 174 12.11 -12.40 20.24
C HIS A 174 10.60 -12.30 20.16
N THR A 175 10.05 -11.93 19.00
CA THR A 175 8.63 -11.63 18.89
C THR A 175 8.12 -11.76 17.46
N GLU A 176 6.86 -12.14 17.35
CA GLU A 176 6.07 -12.09 16.12
C GLU A 176 5.16 -10.86 16.16
N HIS A 177 5.08 -10.14 15.05
CA HIS A 177 4.21 -8.98 14.89
C HIS A 177 3.31 -9.17 13.67
N ALA A 178 2.02 -8.89 13.83
CA ALA A 178 1.02 -8.98 12.78
C ALA A 178 0.25 -7.66 12.64
N GLU A 179 0.21 -7.13 11.42
CA GLU A 179 -0.62 -6.00 11.01
C GLU A 179 -1.72 -6.53 10.07
N TRP A 180 -2.97 -6.18 10.34
CA TRP A 180 -4.13 -6.65 9.59
C TRP A 180 -4.80 -5.50 8.85
N ASP A 181 -5.39 -5.79 7.68
CA ASP A 181 -6.15 -4.82 6.89
C ASP A 181 -5.37 -3.54 6.54
N VAL A 182 -4.05 -3.65 6.32
CA VAL A 182 -3.18 -2.53 5.94
C VAL A 182 -3.57 -2.06 4.53
N ARG A 183 -3.71 -0.75 4.35
CA ARG A 183 -4.23 -0.13 3.13
C ARG A 183 -3.23 0.81 2.51
N VAL A 184 -3.00 0.61 1.22
CA VAL A 184 -2.11 1.45 0.44
C VAL A 184 -2.70 1.73 -0.92
N THR A 185 -2.61 2.98 -1.36
CA THR A 185 -3.01 3.46 -2.66
C THR A 185 -1.79 3.87 -3.46
N TYR A 186 -1.84 3.59 -4.75
CA TYR A 186 -0.76 3.84 -5.69
C TYR A 186 -1.31 4.57 -6.89
N PHE A 187 -0.56 5.56 -7.37
CA PHE A 187 -0.71 6.10 -8.71
C PHE A 187 0.49 5.69 -9.54
N LEU A 188 0.25 5.03 -10.67
CA LEU A 188 1.26 4.61 -11.62
C LEU A 188 1.12 5.38 -12.93
N SER A 189 2.23 5.90 -13.42
CA SER A 189 2.37 6.41 -14.79
C SER A 189 3.61 5.79 -15.44
N ASP A 190 3.91 6.14 -16.71
CA ASP A 190 5.12 5.67 -17.39
C ASP A 190 6.41 6.11 -16.68
N ARG A 191 6.32 7.15 -15.85
CA ARG A 191 7.49 7.83 -15.28
C ARG A 191 7.61 7.71 -13.77
N VAL A 192 6.49 7.55 -13.07
CA VAL A 192 6.48 7.56 -11.61
C VAL A 192 5.53 6.56 -11.02
N ALA A 193 5.88 6.12 -9.81
CA ALA A 193 4.95 5.53 -8.86
C ALA A 193 4.87 6.42 -7.63
N LEU A 194 3.65 6.83 -7.28
CA LEU A 194 3.34 7.51 -6.02
C LEU A 194 2.62 6.52 -5.10
N ARG A 195 2.98 6.50 -3.82
CA ARG A 195 2.41 5.63 -2.79
C ARG A 195 1.79 6.48 -1.69
N ALA A 196 0.58 6.17 -1.24
CA ALA A 196 0.00 6.77 -0.06
C ALA A 196 -0.60 5.69 0.82
N GLN A 197 -0.33 5.74 2.12
CA GLN A 197 -0.82 4.77 3.10
C GLN A 197 -2.02 5.35 3.84
N TYR A 198 -3.07 4.55 4.03
CA TYR A 198 -4.25 4.94 4.78
C TYR A 198 -4.13 4.50 6.24
N ASP A 199 -4.13 5.47 7.16
CA ASP A 199 -4.01 5.23 8.62
C ASP A 199 -5.38 5.26 9.34
N GLY A 200 -6.50 5.30 8.60
CA GLY A 200 -7.85 5.37 9.16
C GLY A 200 -8.51 4.02 9.42
N ILE A 201 -9.80 4.05 9.80
CA ILE A 201 -10.62 2.85 9.99
C ILE A 201 -11.50 2.65 8.75
N GLY A 202 -11.18 1.64 7.96
CA GLY A 202 -11.96 1.24 6.79
C GLY A 202 -11.78 -0.26 6.53
N THR A 203 -12.74 -0.88 5.83
CA THR A 203 -12.68 -2.32 5.49
C THR A 203 -12.52 -2.58 3.99
N GLU A 204 -12.82 -1.62 3.13
CA GLU A 204 -12.83 -1.77 1.67
C GLU A 204 -11.71 -0.95 0.97
N PRO A 205 -11.17 -1.40 -0.17
CA PRO A 205 -10.17 -0.64 -0.92
C PRO A 205 -10.76 0.65 -1.49
N SER A 206 -10.25 1.79 -1.01
CA SER A 206 -10.54 3.15 -1.47
C SER A 206 -9.32 3.76 -2.17
N PHE A 207 -9.52 4.88 -2.87
CA PHE A 207 -8.45 5.74 -3.37
C PHE A 207 -8.30 6.98 -2.47
N ASP A 208 -8.48 6.78 -1.17
CA ASP A 208 -8.35 7.78 -0.11
C ASP A 208 -7.33 7.24 0.89
N PRO A 209 -6.16 7.89 1.09
CA PRO A 209 -5.76 9.15 0.45
C PRO A 209 -5.50 9.01 -1.07
N ASP A 210 -5.65 10.12 -1.81
CA ASP A 210 -5.32 10.16 -3.25
C ASP A 210 -3.79 10.29 -3.40
N PRO A 211 -3.10 9.27 -3.94
CA PRO A 211 -1.64 9.27 -4.02
C PRO A 211 -1.09 10.35 -4.96
N ARG A 212 -1.92 10.99 -5.81
CA ARG A 212 -1.49 12.13 -6.64
C ARG A 212 -1.33 13.42 -5.85
N THR A 213 -2.01 13.53 -4.71
CA THR A 213 -2.01 14.73 -3.86
C THR A 213 -1.24 14.49 -2.58
N ASP A 214 -1.44 13.32 -1.97
CA ASP A 214 -0.95 12.98 -0.62
C ASP A 214 0.14 11.91 -0.65
N GLY A 215 0.54 11.44 -1.83
CA GLY A 215 1.49 10.34 -1.98
C GLY A 215 2.96 10.75 -1.95
N GLU A 216 3.80 9.83 -1.49
CA GLU A 216 5.25 9.86 -1.60
C GLU A 216 5.71 9.29 -2.95
N LEU A 217 6.75 9.91 -3.53
CA LEU A 217 7.41 9.40 -4.74
C LEU A 217 8.24 8.18 -4.37
N VAL A 218 7.83 6.99 -4.82
CA VAL A 218 8.51 5.72 -4.52
C VAL A 218 9.15 5.09 -5.74
N ALA A 219 8.89 5.59 -6.95
CA ALA A 219 9.62 5.20 -8.16
C ALA A 219 9.67 6.35 -9.14
N CYS A 220 10.79 6.53 -9.82
CA CYS A 220 10.97 7.56 -10.84
C CYS A 220 11.88 7.03 -11.96
N SER A 221 11.50 7.25 -13.21
CA SER A 221 12.33 7.03 -14.39
C SER A 221 12.63 8.35 -15.06
N GLU A 222 13.92 8.68 -15.17
CA GLU A 222 14.35 9.80 -16.01
C GLU A 222 14.15 9.38 -17.48
N GLY A 223 13.41 10.18 -18.25
CA GLY A 223 13.17 9.88 -19.66
C GLY A 223 14.50 9.70 -20.39
N SER A 224 14.73 8.50 -20.92
CA SER A 224 15.91 8.15 -21.71
C SER A 224 15.92 8.82 -23.09
#